data_AF-A0A956BCW2-F1
#
_entry.id   AF-A0A956BCW2-F1
#
_cell.length_a   1.000
_cell.length_b   1.000
_cell.length_c   1.000
_cell.angle_alpha   90.00
_cell.angle_beta   90.00
_cell.angle_gamma   90.00
#
_symmetry.space_group_name_H-M   'P 1'
#
loop_
_entity.id
_entity.type
_entity.pdbx_description
1 polymer ?
#
loop_
_entity_poly.entity_id
_entity_poly.type
_entity_poly.pdbx_seq_one_letter_code
_entity_poly.pdbx_strand_id
1 'polypeptide(L)'
;MVSRRLTGLAAAGLLALALSSCLSDPQLKTCADFPLGTAGCPAPCTVYCGLVARNCPTLYADDDGDDAAERQATCEAQCVEQLSDAGELGDRTGNTLQCRVTHAALAARDAATHCPNADLGGGTQCLEAAGEGCQLYCDLMTEHCAGLYPNRANCEESCKTFPGGSEDVDANTFECRLKYARDAALEGSLACEKASLNGGGVCGTPCEAYCDHVLANCSDPDDVLYADRPACMAACALLGEDGAAADWQTEMNTVHCRTYHASAPASFDSETHCPHAALYNDVHCGDTCDTYCRIMASSCSETYEDDAACQAACEGADPTTLFPADPPHDVCMP
;
A
#
# COMPACT_ATOMS: atom_id res chain seq x y z
N MET A 1 17.95 31.33 -22.77
CA MET A 1 18.97 30.45 -22.16
C MET A 1 19.79 31.30 -21.19
N VAL A 2 20.23 30.78 -20.05
CA VAL A 2 20.83 31.50 -18.88
C VAL A 2 19.81 32.02 -17.86
N SER A 3 19.04 31.14 -17.20
CA SER A 3 18.48 31.41 -15.86
C SER A 3 17.94 30.15 -15.17
N ARG A 4 18.80 29.13 -14.97
CA ARG A 4 18.45 27.90 -14.21
C ARG A 4 19.60 27.30 -13.38
N ARG A 5 20.73 28.00 -13.20
CA ARG A 5 21.92 27.45 -12.50
C ARG A 5 22.21 28.01 -11.10
N LEU A 6 21.38 28.92 -10.56
CA LEU A 6 21.65 29.57 -9.26
C LEU A 6 20.88 28.97 -8.07
N THR A 7 19.97 28.02 -8.26
CA THR A 7 19.18 27.42 -7.16
C THR A 7 19.86 26.24 -6.48
N GLY A 8 20.86 25.58 -7.10
CA GLY A 8 21.53 24.40 -6.52
C GLY A 8 22.58 24.71 -5.43
N LEU A 9 23.29 25.84 -5.53
CA LEU A 9 24.37 26.18 -4.59
C LEU A 9 23.87 26.71 -3.24
N ALA A 10 22.68 27.29 -3.19
CA ALA A 10 22.08 27.78 -1.95
C ALA A 10 21.59 26.63 -1.05
N ALA A 11 21.06 25.55 -1.63
CA ALA A 11 20.57 24.39 -0.88
C ALA A 11 21.70 23.60 -0.19
N ALA A 12 22.85 23.43 -0.85
CA ALA A 12 24.03 22.79 -0.26
C ALA A 12 24.63 23.61 0.90
N GLY A 13 24.68 24.94 0.78
CA GLY A 13 25.14 25.83 1.85
C GLY A 13 24.19 25.87 3.06
N LEU A 14 22.88 25.77 2.83
CA LEU A 14 21.87 25.73 3.89
C LEU A 14 21.86 24.39 4.65
N LEU A 15 22.16 23.27 3.99
CA LEU A 15 22.34 21.97 4.63
C LEU A 15 23.60 21.95 5.50
N ALA A 16 24.71 22.49 4.99
CA ALA A 16 25.94 22.66 5.79
C ALA A 16 25.71 23.56 7.01
N LEU A 17 24.84 24.57 6.93
CA LEU A 17 24.48 25.42 8.08
C LEU A 17 23.50 24.75 9.06
N ALA A 18 22.54 23.94 8.58
CA ALA A 18 21.62 23.17 9.44
C ALA A 18 22.34 22.04 10.18
N LEU A 19 23.20 21.31 9.46
CA LEU A 19 24.15 20.38 10.04
C LEU A 19 25.09 21.12 10.99
N SER A 20 25.66 22.28 10.61
CA SER A 20 26.54 23.07 11.48
C SER A 20 25.88 23.51 12.79
N SER A 21 24.58 23.84 12.78
CA SER A 21 23.83 24.12 14.00
C SER A 21 23.56 22.88 14.86
N CYS A 22 23.33 21.70 14.27
CA CYS A 22 23.26 20.44 15.03
C CYS A 22 24.65 19.99 15.53
N LEU A 23 25.69 20.26 14.75
CA LEU A 23 27.13 20.09 15.05
C LEU A 23 27.66 21.17 16.01
N SER A 24 26.80 22.07 16.52
CA SER A 24 27.15 22.93 17.67
C SER A 24 27.26 22.09 18.94
N ASP A 25 26.55 20.96 18.98
CA ASP A 25 26.73 19.96 20.02
C ASP A 25 28.15 19.39 19.88
N PRO A 26 29.04 19.63 20.86
CA PRO A 26 30.41 19.17 20.80
C PRO A 26 30.53 17.65 20.66
N GLN A 27 29.50 16.87 21.01
CA GLN A 27 29.48 15.42 20.79
C GLN A 27 29.14 15.01 19.35
N LEU A 28 28.28 15.76 18.65
CA LEU A 28 27.93 15.45 17.24
C LEU A 28 29.04 15.86 16.27
N LYS A 29 29.78 16.92 16.61
CA LYS A 29 30.89 17.46 15.80
C LYS A 29 32.06 16.49 15.63
N THR A 30 32.26 15.59 16.58
CA THR A 30 33.30 14.56 16.55
C THR A 30 32.88 13.28 15.84
N CYS A 31 31.58 13.10 15.56
CA CYS A 31 31.03 11.85 15.02
C CYS A 31 30.61 11.94 13.55
N ALA A 32 30.51 13.14 12.98
CA ALA A 32 30.06 13.35 11.60
C ALA A 32 31.01 12.82 10.51
N ASP A 33 32.29 12.63 10.85
CA ASP A 33 33.32 12.13 9.92
C ASP A 33 33.73 10.67 10.20
N PHE A 34 33.11 10.00 11.17
CA PHE A 34 33.47 8.64 11.57
C PHE A 34 32.36 7.63 11.25
N PRO A 35 32.71 6.41 10.84
CA PRO A 35 31.75 5.32 10.84
C PRO A 35 31.18 5.18 12.25
N LEU A 36 29.89 5.45 12.35
CA LEU A 36 29.01 5.19 13.46
C LEU A 36 29.45 3.96 14.28
N GLY A 37 29.88 4.16 15.53
CA GLY A 37 30.36 3.09 16.43
C GLY A 37 31.83 3.16 16.88
N THR A 38 32.59 4.20 16.51
CA THR A 38 33.94 4.41 17.07
C THR A 38 33.90 4.86 18.54
N ALA A 39 34.90 4.44 19.32
CA ALA A 39 35.00 4.70 20.75
C ALA A 39 34.80 6.19 21.09
N GLY A 40 33.72 6.50 21.81
CA GLY A 40 33.39 7.85 22.27
C GLY A 40 32.20 8.52 21.58
N CYS A 41 31.66 7.94 20.50
CA CYS A 41 30.40 8.38 19.91
C CYS A 41 29.20 7.63 20.52
N PRO A 42 28.05 8.29 20.74
CA PRO A 42 26.81 7.61 21.07
C PRO A 42 26.43 6.61 19.98
N ALA A 43 25.64 5.60 20.33
CA ALA A 43 25.13 4.65 19.35
C ALA A 43 24.29 5.41 18.29
N PRO A 44 24.24 4.93 17.03
CA PRO A 44 23.55 5.65 15.95
C PRO A 44 22.07 5.86 16.23
N CYS A 45 21.42 4.84 16.79
CA CYS A 45 20.04 4.92 17.25
C CYS A 45 19.85 5.93 18.38
N THR A 46 20.81 6.08 19.30
CA THR A 46 20.78 7.13 20.33
C THR A 46 20.79 8.53 19.69
N VAL A 47 21.62 8.75 18.68
CA VAL A 47 21.68 10.03 17.96
C VAL A 47 20.36 10.30 17.24
N TYR A 48 19.86 9.32 16.49
CA TYR A 48 18.60 9.40 15.77
C TYR A 48 17.41 9.69 16.70
N CYS A 49 17.22 8.88 17.73
CA CYS A 49 16.11 9.03 18.69
C CYS A 49 16.20 10.35 19.45
N GLY A 50 17.42 10.82 19.77
CA GLY A 50 17.60 12.15 20.34
C GLY A 50 17.19 13.28 19.38
N LEU A 51 17.41 13.14 18.07
CA LEU A 51 16.94 14.11 17.08
C LEU A 51 15.42 14.08 16.93
N VAL A 52 14.82 12.89 16.85
CA VAL A 52 13.37 12.71 16.78
C VAL A 52 12.69 13.32 18.01
N ALA A 53 13.12 12.97 19.21
CA ALA A 53 12.54 13.50 20.45
C ALA A 53 12.59 15.04 20.52
N ARG A 54 13.64 15.66 19.94
CA ARG A 54 13.78 17.12 19.90
C ARG A 54 12.93 17.79 18.82
N ASN A 55 12.94 17.25 17.60
CA ASN A 55 12.40 17.93 16.43
C ASN A 55 11.00 17.44 16.04
N CYS A 56 10.62 16.27 16.51
CA CYS A 56 9.36 15.58 16.25
C CYS A 56 8.77 15.03 17.56
N PRO A 57 8.50 15.89 18.57
CA PRO A 57 8.13 15.44 19.90
C PRO A 57 6.78 14.71 19.99
N THR A 58 5.98 14.72 18.92
CA THR A 58 4.74 13.95 18.82
C THR A 58 4.96 12.54 18.30
N LEU A 59 6.09 12.26 17.65
CA LEU A 59 6.46 10.89 17.29
C LEU A 59 6.88 10.19 18.59
N TYR A 60 6.32 9.00 18.85
CA TYR A 60 6.54 8.21 20.07
C TYR A 60 5.99 8.83 21.36
N ALA A 61 5.19 9.89 21.29
CA ALA A 61 4.47 10.38 22.44
C ALA A 61 3.22 9.52 22.64
N ASP A 62 3.30 8.55 23.54
CA ASP A 62 2.11 7.84 24.00
C ASP A 62 1.25 8.77 24.86
N ASP A 63 -0.08 8.67 24.71
CA ASP A 63 -1.06 9.53 25.41
C ASP A 63 -1.02 9.36 26.94
N ASP A 64 -0.34 8.32 27.43
CA ASP A 64 -0.30 7.94 28.84
C ASP A 64 0.76 8.71 29.67
N GLY A 65 1.49 9.64 29.06
CA GLY A 65 2.38 10.56 29.77
C GLY A 65 3.71 9.93 30.19
N ASP A 66 4.21 8.97 29.42
CA ASP A 66 5.47 8.28 29.67
C ASP A 66 6.65 9.24 29.88
N ASP A 67 7.62 8.79 30.67
CA ASP A 67 8.80 9.60 30.91
C ASP A 67 9.67 9.69 29.64
N ALA A 68 10.43 10.78 29.52
CA ALA A 68 11.25 11.01 28.32
C ALA A 68 12.37 9.97 28.15
N ALA A 69 12.76 9.26 29.20
CA ALA A 69 13.80 8.25 29.15
C ALA A 69 13.26 6.91 28.61
N GLU A 70 12.04 6.55 28.98
CA GLU A 70 11.32 5.38 28.46
C GLU A 70 11.04 5.52 26.97
N ARG A 71 10.52 6.67 26.53
CA ARG A 71 10.36 6.97 25.08
C ARG A 71 11.67 6.85 24.31
N GLN A 72 12.76 7.39 24.87
CA GLN A 72 14.08 7.29 24.26
C GLN A 72 14.54 5.84 24.15
N ALA A 73 14.35 5.05 25.22
CA ALA A 73 14.74 3.63 25.24
C ALA A 73 13.92 2.80 24.23
N THR A 74 12.60 3.03 24.14
CA THR A 74 11.73 2.37 23.17
C THR A 74 12.15 2.68 21.73
N CYS A 75 12.36 3.96 21.42
CA CYS A 75 12.85 4.36 20.09
C CYS A 75 14.20 3.72 19.77
N GLU A 76 15.14 3.70 20.72
CA GLU A 76 16.46 3.10 20.50
C GLU A 76 16.39 1.59 20.24
N ALA A 77 15.53 0.89 21.00
CA ALA A 77 15.32 -0.55 20.81
C ALA A 77 14.72 -0.85 19.42
N GLN A 78 13.65 -0.15 19.05
CA GLN A 78 13.01 -0.33 17.74
C GLN A 78 13.93 0.09 16.58
N CYS A 79 14.74 1.13 16.75
CA CYS A 79 15.74 1.53 15.77
C CYS A 79 16.77 0.42 15.50
N VAL A 80 17.28 -0.22 16.56
CA VAL A 80 18.25 -1.32 16.41
C VAL A 80 17.61 -2.53 15.72
N GLU A 81 16.33 -2.79 15.99
CA GLU A 81 15.59 -3.90 15.40
C GLU A 81 15.24 -3.66 13.91
N GLN A 82 14.75 -2.45 13.58
CA GLN A 82 14.17 -2.16 12.27
C GLN A 82 15.17 -1.58 11.26
N LEU A 83 16.29 -0.99 11.71
CA LEU A 83 17.21 -0.23 10.85
C LEU A 83 18.63 -0.80 10.94
N SER A 84 18.80 -2.00 10.37
CA SER A 84 20.12 -2.62 10.28
C SER A 84 21.02 -1.98 9.21
N ASP A 85 20.44 -1.29 8.21
CA ASP A 85 21.21 -0.52 7.24
C ASP A 85 21.40 0.93 7.70
N ALA A 86 22.67 1.30 7.86
CA ALA A 86 23.01 2.66 8.19
C ALA A 86 22.73 3.63 7.03
N GLY A 87 22.97 3.24 5.77
CA GLY A 87 22.95 4.14 4.62
C GLY A 87 24.14 5.11 4.54
N GLU A 88 24.11 6.02 3.55
CA GLU A 88 25.11 7.06 3.34
C GLU A 88 24.72 8.38 3.99
N LEU A 89 25.71 9.15 4.45
CA LEU A 89 25.47 10.43 5.10
C LEU A 89 24.75 11.39 4.13
N GLY A 90 23.59 11.87 4.56
CA GLY A 90 22.79 12.80 3.78
C GLY A 90 21.82 12.14 2.82
N ASP A 91 21.64 10.82 2.91
CA ASP A 91 20.51 10.13 2.30
C ASP A 91 19.21 10.87 2.58
N ARG A 92 18.43 11.08 1.53
CA ARG A 92 17.08 11.67 1.61
C ARG A 92 16.01 10.71 1.11
N THR A 93 16.44 9.53 0.68
CA THR A 93 15.58 8.48 0.21
C THR A 93 16.12 7.13 0.68
N GLY A 94 15.26 6.11 0.69
CA GLY A 94 15.63 4.73 0.96
C GLY A 94 15.56 4.34 2.43
N ASN A 95 15.47 3.03 2.68
CA ASN A 95 15.19 2.46 4.00
C ASN A 95 16.42 2.40 4.91
N THR A 96 17.05 3.54 5.13
CA THR A 96 18.28 3.64 5.91
C THR A 96 18.09 4.49 7.17
N LEU A 97 18.93 4.23 8.18
CA LEU A 97 19.01 5.09 9.36
C LEU A 97 19.42 6.51 8.98
N GLN A 98 20.35 6.69 8.03
CA GLN A 98 20.80 8.01 7.59
C GLN A 98 19.70 8.82 6.92
N CYS A 99 18.80 8.19 6.17
CA CYS A 99 17.63 8.89 5.64
C CYS A 99 16.78 9.48 6.77
N ARG A 100 16.45 8.66 7.78
CA ARG A 100 15.64 9.09 8.93
C ARG A 100 16.35 10.14 9.78
N VAL A 101 17.66 10.01 9.99
CA VAL A 101 18.48 11.04 10.66
C VAL A 101 18.42 12.37 9.89
N THR A 102 18.53 12.32 8.56
CA THR A 102 18.44 13.51 7.70
C THR A 102 17.08 14.18 7.84
N HIS A 103 15.99 13.41 7.82
CA HIS A 103 14.64 13.95 8.00
C HIS A 103 14.40 14.45 9.43
N ALA A 104 14.84 13.73 10.46
CA ALA A 104 14.77 14.19 11.85
C ALA A 104 15.52 15.51 12.05
N ALA A 105 16.67 15.71 11.40
CA ALA A 105 17.41 16.96 11.44
C ALA A 105 16.71 18.10 10.67
N LEU A 106 16.14 17.83 9.50
CA LEU A 106 15.40 18.82 8.70
C LEU A 106 14.09 19.26 9.37
N ALA A 107 13.47 18.39 10.18
CA ALA A 107 12.28 18.70 10.97
C ALA A 107 12.45 19.87 11.96
N ALA A 108 13.69 20.19 12.36
CA ALA A 108 13.97 21.40 13.15
C ALA A 108 13.53 22.70 12.46
N ARG A 109 13.35 22.68 11.13
CA ARG A 109 12.92 23.82 10.31
C ARG A 109 11.48 23.69 9.83
N ASP A 110 11.05 22.48 9.53
CA ASP A 110 9.71 22.17 9.04
C ASP A 110 9.29 20.77 9.50
N ALA A 111 8.76 20.71 10.70
CA ALA A 111 8.33 19.46 11.32
C ALA A 111 7.21 18.77 10.53
N ALA A 112 6.25 19.54 9.99
CA ALA A 112 5.10 18.99 9.27
C ALA A 112 5.53 18.16 8.04
N THR A 113 6.52 18.64 7.30
CA THR A 113 7.04 17.93 6.11
C THR A 113 7.97 16.78 6.47
N HIS A 114 8.81 16.95 7.48
CA HIS A 114 9.93 16.03 7.71
C HIS A 114 9.69 14.98 8.80
N CYS A 115 8.83 15.24 9.79
CA CYS A 115 8.58 14.26 10.85
C CYS A 115 7.99 12.93 10.34
N PRO A 116 7.03 12.91 9.40
CA PRO A 116 6.53 11.63 8.86
C PRO A 116 7.63 10.75 8.27
N ASN A 117 8.67 11.36 7.68
CA ASN A 117 9.82 10.68 7.09
C ASN A 117 10.94 10.38 8.10
N ALA A 118 10.94 11.08 9.24
CA ALA A 118 11.85 10.85 10.34
C ALA A 118 11.38 9.70 11.24
N ASP A 119 10.13 9.27 11.11
CA ASP A 119 9.58 8.11 11.80
C ASP A 119 10.37 6.83 11.51
N LEU A 120 10.28 5.82 12.38
CA LEU A 120 10.96 4.54 12.17
C LEU A 120 10.37 3.81 10.95
N GLY A 121 9.11 4.05 10.62
CA GLY A 121 8.50 3.64 9.37
C GLY A 121 8.96 4.44 8.14
N GLY A 122 9.79 5.47 8.30
CA GLY A 122 10.49 6.17 7.20
C GLY A 122 9.64 7.08 6.30
N GLY A 123 8.32 7.11 6.47
CA GLY A 123 7.41 7.86 5.59
C GLY A 123 7.62 7.53 4.10
N THR A 124 7.21 8.42 3.20
CA THR A 124 7.32 8.18 1.75
C THR A 124 8.74 8.35 1.20
N GLN A 125 9.61 9.04 1.93
CA GLN A 125 10.97 9.33 1.47
C GLN A 125 11.95 8.26 1.94
N CYS A 126 11.92 7.86 3.21
CA CYS A 126 12.87 6.89 3.78
C CYS A 126 12.37 5.44 3.72
N LEU A 127 11.52 5.14 2.76
CA LEU A 127 11.25 3.79 2.29
C LEU A 127 11.88 3.66 0.90
N GLU A 128 12.44 2.50 0.57
CA GLU A 128 12.74 2.22 -0.84
C GLU A 128 11.43 2.00 -1.62
N ALA A 129 11.55 1.89 -2.96
CA ALA A 129 10.45 1.50 -3.83
C ALA A 129 9.65 0.33 -3.22
N ALA A 130 8.34 0.27 -3.50
CA ALA A 130 7.34 -0.58 -2.85
C ALA A 130 7.83 -1.98 -2.39
N GLY A 131 8.73 -2.63 -3.12
CA GLY A 131 9.35 -3.92 -2.78
C GLY A 131 9.91 -4.07 -1.35
N GLU A 132 10.63 -3.09 -0.78
CA GLU A 132 11.11 -3.20 0.62
C GLU A 132 10.06 -2.76 1.64
N GLY A 133 9.23 -1.76 1.27
CA GLY A 133 8.11 -1.34 2.10
C GLY A 133 7.10 -2.47 2.37
N CYS A 134 6.99 -3.43 1.44
CA CYS A 134 6.12 -4.59 1.60
C CYS A 134 6.48 -5.50 2.76
N GLN A 135 7.76 -5.59 3.15
CA GLN A 135 8.13 -6.39 4.32
C GLN A 135 7.56 -5.79 5.61
N LEU A 136 7.78 -4.48 5.83
CA LEU A 136 7.23 -3.76 6.98
C LEU A 136 5.70 -3.79 6.96
N TYR A 137 5.08 -3.52 5.82
CA TYR A 137 3.64 -3.60 5.66
C TYR A 137 3.12 -4.98 6.06
N CYS A 138 3.73 -6.06 5.56
CA CYS A 138 3.28 -7.41 5.83
C CYS A 138 3.60 -7.89 7.25
N ASP A 139 4.64 -7.39 7.88
CA ASP A 139 4.89 -7.60 9.31
C ASP A 139 3.74 -7.01 10.14
N LEU A 140 3.39 -5.74 9.89
CA LEU A 140 2.25 -5.09 10.56
C LEU A 140 0.92 -5.82 10.29
N MET A 141 0.66 -6.19 9.04
CA MET A 141 -0.59 -6.85 8.66
C MET A 141 -0.70 -8.26 9.24
N THR A 142 0.38 -9.04 9.25
CA THR A 142 0.33 -10.40 9.83
C THR A 142 0.27 -10.40 11.35
N GLU A 143 0.85 -9.39 12.00
CA GLU A 143 0.80 -9.25 13.46
C GLU A 143 -0.56 -8.72 13.94
N HIS A 144 -1.09 -7.67 13.31
CA HIS A 144 -2.26 -6.94 13.82
C HIS A 144 -3.56 -7.23 13.07
N CYS A 145 -3.49 -7.78 11.85
CA CYS A 145 -4.62 -7.95 10.95
C CYS A 145 -4.79 -9.39 10.45
N ALA A 146 -4.85 -10.33 11.40
CA ALA A 146 -4.97 -11.76 11.13
C ALA A 146 -6.15 -12.09 10.20
N GLY A 147 -5.92 -12.97 9.22
CA GLY A 147 -6.93 -13.48 8.31
C GLY A 147 -7.20 -12.65 7.06
N LEU A 148 -6.53 -11.49 6.88
CA LEU A 148 -6.62 -10.73 5.63
C LEU A 148 -5.71 -11.27 4.52
N TYR A 149 -4.64 -11.97 4.90
CA TYR A 149 -3.75 -12.66 3.98
C TYR A 149 -3.60 -14.12 4.41
N PRO A 150 -3.56 -15.08 3.46
CA PRO A 150 -3.33 -16.48 3.80
C PRO A 150 -2.00 -16.73 4.52
N ASN A 151 -0.96 -16.00 4.11
CA ASN A 151 0.37 -16.03 4.72
C ASN A 151 1.19 -14.78 4.31
N ARG A 152 2.38 -14.62 4.90
CA ARG A 152 3.29 -13.50 4.63
C ARG A 152 3.70 -13.38 3.16
N ALA A 153 4.01 -14.49 2.49
CA ALA A 153 4.42 -14.47 1.08
C ALA A 153 3.29 -13.95 0.17
N ASN A 154 2.05 -14.37 0.42
CA ASN A 154 0.88 -13.82 -0.27
C ASN A 154 0.71 -12.32 0.01
N CYS A 155 0.95 -11.87 1.24
CA CYS A 155 0.91 -10.44 1.54
C CYS A 155 1.97 -9.66 0.73
N GLU A 156 3.22 -10.14 0.72
CA GLU A 156 4.33 -9.43 0.07
C GLU A 156 4.15 -9.37 -1.44
N GLU A 157 3.69 -10.43 -2.10
CA GLU A 157 3.41 -10.39 -3.54
C GLU A 157 2.24 -9.46 -3.87
N SER A 158 1.14 -9.52 -3.11
CA SER A 158 0.02 -8.59 -3.31
C SER A 158 0.46 -7.14 -3.11
N CYS A 159 1.33 -6.87 -2.14
CA CYS A 159 1.77 -5.52 -1.85
C CYS A 159 2.59 -4.89 -2.99
N LYS A 160 3.37 -5.68 -3.74
CA LYS A 160 4.20 -5.18 -4.84
C LYS A 160 3.40 -4.53 -5.97
N THR A 161 2.12 -4.86 -6.10
CA THR A 161 1.25 -4.29 -7.12
C THR A 161 0.52 -3.04 -6.66
N PHE A 162 0.65 -2.63 -5.39
CA PHE A 162 0.07 -1.37 -4.93
C PHE A 162 0.77 -0.19 -5.62
N PRO A 163 0.02 0.76 -6.19
CA PRO A 163 0.62 1.96 -6.73
C PRO A 163 1.39 2.73 -5.64
N GLY A 164 2.59 3.20 -5.94
CA GLY A 164 3.28 4.18 -5.09
C GLY A 164 2.62 5.57 -5.22
N GLY A 165 2.80 6.42 -4.21
CA GLY A 165 2.18 7.75 -4.20
C GLY A 165 2.34 8.51 -2.89
N SER A 166 1.37 9.37 -2.58
CA SER A 166 1.29 10.07 -1.30
C SER A 166 0.51 9.27 -0.28
N GLU A 167 0.70 9.59 1.01
CA GLU A 167 -0.16 9.16 2.14
C GLU A 167 -1.55 9.83 2.10
N ASP A 168 -2.04 10.19 0.92
CA ASP A 168 -3.37 10.78 0.80
C ASP A 168 -4.40 9.70 1.10
N VAL A 169 -5.31 10.01 2.03
CA VAL A 169 -6.24 9.05 2.64
C VAL A 169 -7.35 8.60 1.69
N ASP A 170 -7.42 9.18 0.49
CA ASP A 170 -8.41 8.86 -0.54
C ASP A 170 -7.76 8.26 -1.80
N ALA A 171 -6.45 7.99 -1.79
CA ALA A 171 -5.74 7.46 -2.95
C ALA A 171 -5.47 5.95 -2.82
N ASN A 172 -5.58 5.22 -3.94
CA ASN A 172 -5.21 3.81 -4.00
C ASN A 172 -3.68 3.61 -4.00
N THR A 173 -3.04 3.92 -2.87
CA THR A 173 -1.58 3.88 -2.74
C THR A 173 -1.10 2.89 -1.69
N PHE A 174 0.14 2.42 -1.86
CA PHE A 174 0.87 1.67 -0.86
C PHE A 174 1.02 2.48 0.44
N GLU A 175 1.33 3.77 0.33
CA GLU A 175 1.57 4.65 1.47
C GLU A 175 0.32 4.84 2.33
N CYS A 176 -0.86 4.96 1.72
CA CYS A 176 -2.13 4.97 2.44
C CYS A 176 -2.34 3.66 3.22
N ARG A 177 -2.09 2.50 2.58
CA ARG A 177 -2.26 1.19 3.24
C ARG A 177 -1.26 0.99 4.37
N LEU A 178 -0.01 1.39 4.17
CA LEU A 178 1.03 1.30 5.19
C LEU A 178 0.70 2.18 6.40
N LYS A 179 0.16 3.38 6.18
CA LYS A 179 -0.35 4.23 7.26
C LYS A 179 -1.37 3.46 8.10
N TYR A 180 -2.39 2.88 7.48
CA TYR A 180 -3.41 2.14 8.24
C TYR A 180 -2.91 0.80 8.82
N ALA A 181 -1.90 0.17 8.22
CA ALA A 181 -1.25 -1.00 8.82
C ALA A 181 -0.55 -0.61 10.14
N ARG A 182 0.05 0.59 10.22
CA ARG A 182 0.60 1.13 11.47
C ARG A 182 -0.50 1.52 12.45
N ASP A 183 -1.55 2.18 11.97
CA ASP A 183 -2.69 2.55 12.82
C ASP A 183 -3.34 1.30 13.42
N ALA A 184 -3.34 0.15 12.72
CA ALA A 184 -3.85 -1.12 13.27
C ALA A 184 -3.07 -1.62 14.49
N ALA A 185 -1.78 -1.29 14.61
CA ALA A 185 -0.98 -1.59 15.79
C ALA A 185 -1.42 -0.77 17.02
N LEU A 186 -1.98 0.43 16.81
CA LEU A 186 -2.34 1.38 17.86
C LEU A 186 -3.83 1.34 18.19
N GLU A 187 -4.68 1.38 17.16
CA GLU A 187 -6.13 1.55 17.25
C GLU A 187 -6.90 0.22 17.07
N GLY A 188 -6.20 -0.86 16.73
CA GLY A 188 -6.76 -2.20 16.55
C GLY A 188 -7.44 -2.44 15.19
N SER A 189 -8.33 -3.43 15.14
CA SER A 189 -8.78 -4.06 13.89
C SER A 189 -9.56 -3.16 12.91
N LEU A 190 -10.04 -1.98 13.34
CA LEU A 190 -10.77 -1.06 12.45
C LEU A 190 -9.88 -0.47 11.33
N ALA A 191 -8.57 -0.40 11.56
CA ALA A 191 -7.64 0.05 10.55
C ALA A 191 -7.25 -1.07 9.55
N CYS A 192 -7.46 -2.34 9.92
CA CYS A 192 -7.10 -3.48 9.08
C CYS A 192 -7.87 -3.51 7.76
N GLU A 193 -9.15 -3.13 7.75
CA GLU A 193 -9.94 -3.08 6.52
C GLU A 193 -9.39 -2.04 5.53
N LYS A 194 -8.98 -0.88 6.04
CA LYS A 194 -8.39 0.22 5.25
C LYS A 194 -6.99 -0.12 4.74
N ALA A 195 -6.23 -0.85 5.57
CA ALA A 195 -4.92 -1.36 5.20
C ALA A 195 -4.98 -2.55 4.24
N SER A 196 -6.14 -3.18 4.06
CA SER A 196 -6.29 -4.42 3.29
C SER A 196 -6.01 -4.24 1.80
N LEU A 197 -5.97 -5.37 1.09
CA LEU A 197 -5.89 -5.45 -0.37
C LEU A 197 -6.87 -4.49 -1.06
N ASN A 198 -8.12 -4.45 -0.58
CA ASN A 198 -9.21 -3.68 -1.16
C ASN A 198 -9.28 -2.22 -0.67
N GLY A 199 -8.40 -1.81 0.24
CA GLY A 199 -8.30 -0.41 0.73
C GLY A 199 -9.45 0.05 1.63
N GLY A 200 -10.48 -0.79 1.85
CA GLY A 200 -11.61 -0.50 2.73
C GLY A 200 -12.43 0.73 2.33
N GLY A 201 -12.38 1.11 1.04
CA GLY A 201 -12.99 2.35 0.52
C GLY A 201 -12.32 3.64 1.01
N VAL A 202 -11.21 3.54 1.74
CA VAL A 202 -10.41 4.67 2.21
C VAL A 202 -9.18 4.80 1.33
N CYS A 203 -8.32 3.79 1.30
CA CYS A 203 -7.15 3.78 0.42
C CYS A 203 -7.53 3.39 -1.02
N GLY A 204 -8.39 4.19 -1.65
CA GLY A 204 -9.02 3.91 -2.93
C GLY A 204 -10.28 3.06 -2.83
N THR A 205 -11.00 2.96 -3.94
CA THR A 205 -12.18 2.10 -4.04
C THR A 205 -11.78 0.64 -4.24
N PRO A 206 -12.65 -0.33 -3.89
CA PRO A 206 -12.42 -1.74 -4.20
C PRO A 206 -12.13 -1.99 -5.68
N CYS A 207 -12.77 -1.24 -6.58
CA CYS A 207 -12.53 -1.34 -8.03
C CYS A 207 -11.16 -0.82 -8.45
N GLU A 208 -10.68 0.26 -7.84
CA GLU A 208 -9.32 0.74 -8.11
C GLU A 208 -8.28 -0.31 -7.72
N ALA A 209 -8.42 -0.88 -6.52
CA ALA A 209 -7.57 -1.95 -6.04
C ALA A 209 -7.61 -3.16 -6.98
N TYR A 210 -8.81 -3.68 -7.28
CA TYR A 210 -9.01 -4.78 -8.22
C TYR A 210 -8.30 -4.54 -9.55
N CYS A 211 -8.51 -3.38 -10.16
CA CYS A 211 -7.93 -3.08 -11.46
C CYS A 211 -6.41 -2.90 -11.43
N ASP A 212 -5.84 -2.40 -10.33
CA ASP A 212 -4.37 -2.38 -10.17
C ASP A 212 -3.79 -3.80 -10.09
N HIS A 213 -4.44 -4.73 -9.39
CA HIS A 213 -4.00 -6.13 -9.31
C HIS A 213 -4.15 -6.86 -10.65
N VAL A 214 -5.31 -6.77 -11.31
CA VAL A 214 -5.55 -7.47 -12.58
C VAL A 214 -4.59 -7.00 -13.66
N LEU A 215 -4.41 -5.68 -13.82
CA LEU A 215 -3.53 -5.16 -14.86
C LEU A 215 -2.05 -5.44 -14.58
N ALA A 216 -1.68 -5.70 -13.32
CA ALA A 216 -0.33 -6.08 -12.95
C ALA A 216 -0.04 -7.58 -13.16
N ASN A 217 -0.98 -8.45 -12.80
CA ASN A 217 -0.74 -9.90 -12.72
C ASN A 217 -1.40 -10.71 -13.84
N CYS A 218 -2.42 -10.16 -14.51
CA CYS A 218 -3.15 -10.82 -15.60
C CYS A 218 -2.93 -10.06 -16.92
N SER A 219 -1.66 -9.86 -17.27
CA SER A 219 -1.25 -9.17 -18.49
C SER A 219 -0.70 -10.10 -19.58
N ASP A 220 -0.55 -11.39 -19.26
CA ASP A 220 -0.07 -12.37 -20.23
C ASP A 220 -1.08 -12.52 -21.37
N PRO A 221 -0.65 -12.68 -22.63
CA PRO A 221 -1.57 -12.69 -23.78
C PRO A 221 -2.67 -13.74 -23.70
N ASP A 222 -2.43 -14.84 -23.00
CA ASP A 222 -3.39 -15.93 -22.81
C ASP A 222 -4.32 -15.70 -21.61
N ASP A 223 -3.97 -14.78 -20.68
CA ASP A 223 -4.67 -14.51 -19.42
C ASP A 223 -5.17 -13.05 -19.30
N VAL A 224 -5.04 -12.25 -20.36
CA VAL A 224 -5.40 -10.83 -20.34
C VAL A 224 -6.91 -10.65 -20.19
N LEU A 225 -7.33 -10.04 -19.08
CA LEU A 225 -8.75 -9.88 -18.77
C LEU A 225 -9.33 -8.58 -19.34
N TYR A 226 -8.52 -7.52 -19.39
CA TYR A 226 -8.95 -6.19 -19.81
C TYR A 226 -7.89 -5.53 -20.68
N ALA A 227 -8.32 -4.82 -21.73
CA ALA A 227 -7.42 -4.10 -22.62
C ALA A 227 -6.69 -2.94 -21.91
N ASP A 228 -7.38 -2.24 -21.00
CA ASP A 228 -6.86 -1.12 -20.24
C ASP A 228 -7.63 -0.86 -18.94
N ARG A 229 -7.16 0.11 -18.16
CA ARG A 229 -7.78 0.53 -16.89
C ARG A 229 -9.21 1.03 -17.05
N PRO A 230 -9.54 1.93 -18.00
CA PRO A 230 -10.93 2.31 -18.26
C PRO A 230 -11.86 1.10 -18.50
N ALA A 231 -11.44 0.12 -19.30
CA ALA A 231 -12.21 -1.10 -19.53
C ALA A 231 -12.40 -1.91 -18.24
N CYS A 232 -11.35 -2.08 -17.44
CA CYS A 232 -11.43 -2.76 -16.15
C CYS A 232 -12.38 -2.05 -15.18
N MET A 233 -12.30 -0.73 -15.04
CA MET A 233 -13.15 0.04 -14.13
C MET A 233 -14.63 -0.01 -14.55
N ALA A 234 -14.90 0.04 -15.86
CA ALA A 234 -16.25 -0.10 -16.38
C ALA A 234 -16.85 -1.49 -16.07
N ALA A 235 -16.05 -2.55 -16.21
CA ALA A 235 -16.45 -3.90 -15.84
C ALA A 235 -16.67 -4.04 -14.32
N CYS A 236 -15.77 -3.50 -13.51
CA CYS A 236 -15.87 -3.60 -12.06
C CYS A 236 -17.10 -2.89 -11.49
N ALA A 237 -17.52 -1.76 -12.08
CA ALA A 237 -18.72 -1.05 -11.66
C ALA A 237 -20.01 -1.90 -11.74
N LEU A 238 -19.99 -2.98 -12.52
CA LEU A 238 -21.10 -3.94 -12.66
C LEU A 238 -21.16 -4.95 -11.52
N LEU A 239 -20.04 -5.18 -10.81
CA LEU A 239 -19.96 -6.13 -9.70
C LEU A 239 -20.57 -5.58 -8.41
N GLY A 240 -20.72 -4.26 -8.29
CA GLY A 240 -21.01 -3.61 -7.02
C GLY A 240 -19.80 -3.64 -6.07
N GLU A 241 -19.82 -2.78 -5.06
CA GLU A 241 -18.73 -2.65 -4.08
C GLU A 241 -18.99 -3.45 -2.80
N ASP A 242 -20.04 -4.27 -2.79
CA ASP A 242 -20.43 -5.06 -1.63
C ASP A 242 -19.41 -6.18 -1.34
N GLY A 243 -19.18 -6.44 -0.05
CA GLY A 243 -18.31 -7.50 0.45
C GLY A 243 -17.50 -7.04 1.65
N ALA A 244 -17.09 -7.97 2.50
CA ALA A 244 -16.12 -7.75 3.56
C ALA A 244 -14.70 -8.07 3.08
N ALA A 245 -13.70 -7.44 3.70
CA ALA A 245 -12.29 -7.69 3.37
C ALA A 245 -11.85 -9.16 3.48
N ALA A 246 -12.56 -9.99 4.26
CA ALA A 246 -12.29 -11.41 4.43
C ALA A 246 -13.03 -12.34 3.45
N ASP A 247 -13.83 -11.78 2.53
CA ASP A 247 -14.68 -12.55 1.60
C ASP A 247 -13.90 -13.34 0.54
N TRP A 248 -12.57 -13.26 0.54
CA TRP A 248 -11.68 -14.06 -0.31
C TRP A 248 -11.78 -15.58 -0.05
N GLN A 249 -12.34 -16.01 1.08
CA GLN A 249 -12.54 -17.43 1.41
C GLN A 249 -13.90 -17.98 0.96
N THR A 250 -14.77 -17.13 0.44
CA THR A 250 -16.15 -17.49 0.17
C THR A 250 -16.43 -17.40 -1.32
N GLU A 251 -17.20 -18.35 -1.85
CA GLU A 251 -17.63 -18.38 -3.26
C GLU A 251 -18.68 -17.28 -3.55
N MET A 252 -18.37 -16.03 -3.18
CA MET A 252 -19.27 -14.89 -3.28
C MET A 252 -18.93 -14.04 -4.50
N ASN A 253 -19.97 -13.55 -5.17
CA ASN A 253 -19.85 -12.64 -6.31
C ASN A 253 -19.55 -11.21 -5.89
N THR A 254 -18.34 -11.01 -5.38
CA THR A 254 -17.83 -9.73 -4.88
C THR A 254 -16.56 -9.32 -5.60
N VAL A 255 -16.33 -8.01 -5.69
CA VAL A 255 -15.03 -7.47 -6.10
C VAL A 255 -13.91 -7.95 -5.18
N HIS A 256 -14.17 -8.12 -3.88
CA HIS A 256 -13.19 -8.59 -2.89
C HIS A 256 -12.62 -9.98 -3.21
N CYS A 257 -13.47 -10.95 -3.57
CA CYS A 257 -13.04 -12.28 -4.00
C CYS A 257 -12.17 -12.21 -5.27
N ARG A 258 -12.58 -11.38 -6.23
CA ARG A 258 -11.87 -11.22 -7.51
C ARG A 258 -10.52 -10.53 -7.34
N THR A 259 -10.44 -9.51 -6.48
CA THR A 259 -9.18 -8.87 -6.09
C THR A 259 -8.22 -9.87 -5.49
N TYR A 260 -8.70 -10.79 -4.62
CA TYR A 260 -7.85 -11.84 -4.08
C TYR A 260 -7.23 -12.69 -5.20
N HIS A 261 -8.05 -13.20 -6.12
CA HIS A 261 -7.55 -14.01 -7.24
C HIS A 261 -6.62 -13.24 -8.17
N ALA A 262 -6.88 -11.95 -8.41
CA ALA A 262 -6.03 -11.08 -9.20
C ALA A 262 -4.70 -10.70 -8.50
N SER A 263 -4.57 -10.93 -7.20
CA SER A 263 -3.40 -10.50 -6.41
C SER A 263 -2.29 -11.55 -6.39
N ALA A 264 -1.72 -11.86 -5.22
CA ALA A 264 -0.65 -12.85 -5.08
C ALA A 264 -0.93 -14.21 -5.77
N PRO A 265 -2.13 -14.81 -5.70
CA PRO A 265 -2.43 -16.04 -6.44
C PRO A 265 -2.10 -15.91 -7.94
N ALA A 266 -2.61 -14.90 -8.65
CA ALA A 266 -2.30 -14.67 -10.05
C ALA A 266 -0.81 -14.36 -10.31
N SER A 267 -0.12 -13.70 -9.38
CA SER A 267 1.34 -13.49 -9.55
C SER A 267 2.16 -14.80 -9.47
N PHE A 268 1.62 -15.84 -8.82
CA PHE A 268 2.27 -17.15 -8.72
C PHE A 268 1.83 -18.10 -9.84
N ASP A 269 0.56 -18.04 -10.25
CA ASP A 269 -0.05 -18.90 -11.26
C ASP A 269 -1.22 -18.16 -11.93
N SER A 270 -0.89 -17.36 -12.95
CA SER A 270 -1.87 -16.55 -13.68
C SER A 270 -2.88 -17.43 -14.44
N GLU A 271 -2.42 -18.53 -15.06
CA GLU A 271 -3.24 -19.45 -15.85
C GLU A 271 -4.41 -20.01 -15.02
N THR A 272 -4.14 -20.35 -13.75
CA THR A 272 -5.19 -20.82 -12.84
C THR A 272 -6.04 -19.68 -12.28
N HIS A 273 -5.44 -18.55 -11.87
CA HIS A 273 -6.13 -17.57 -11.03
C HIS A 273 -6.71 -16.36 -11.75
N CYS A 274 -6.20 -15.95 -12.91
CA CYS A 274 -6.77 -14.87 -13.71
C CYS A 274 -8.20 -15.18 -14.17
N PRO A 275 -8.53 -16.41 -14.64
CA PRO A 275 -9.91 -16.77 -14.96
C PRO A 275 -10.89 -16.58 -13.78
N HIS A 276 -10.45 -16.80 -12.53
CA HIS A 276 -11.29 -16.63 -11.35
C HIS A 276 -11.55 -15.14 -11.04
N ALA A 277 -10.61 -14.26 -11.40
CA ALA A 277 -10.73 -12.82 -11.24
C ALA A 277 -11.67 -12.18 -12.29
N ALA A 278 -11.75 -12.76 -13.49
CA ALA A 278 -12.53 -12.25 -14.61
C ALA A 278 -14.01 -12.04 -14.29
N LEU A 279 -14.64 -10.99 -14.83
CA LEU A 279 -16.07 -10.67 -14.61
C LEU A 279 -16.97 -11.90 -14.82
N TYR A 280 -16.71 -12.64 -15.88
CA TYR A 280 -17.34 -13.93 -16.19
C TYR A 280 -16.32 -15.02 -15.89
N ASN A 281 -16.34 -15.54 -14.67
CA ASN A 281 -15.39 -16.54 -14.22
C ASN A 281 -15.97 -17.96 -14.28
N ASP A 282 -15.09 -18.93 -14.09
CA ASP A 282 -15.48 -20.19 -13.49
C ASP A 282 -16.04 -19.91 -12.08
N VAL A 283 -16.94 -20.76 -11.60
CA VAL A 283 -17.84 -20.55 -10.44
C VAL A 283 -17.21 -20.17 -9.07
N HIS A 284 -15.94 -19.80 -9.01
CA HIS A 284 -15.18 -19.50 -7.78
C HIS A 284 -15.62 -18.23 -7.07
N CYS A 285 -15.76 -17.09 -7.75
CA CYS A 285 -16.29 -15.87 -7.12
C CYS A 285 -17.77 -15.68 -7.45
N GLY A 286 -18.56 -16.69 -7.11
CA GLY A 286 -20.00 -16.71 -7.30
C GLY A 286 -20.47 -17.29 -8.63
N ASP A 287 -21.79 -17.26 -8.83
CA ASP A 287 -22.44 -17.87 -9.98
C ASP A 287 -22.30 -16.98 -11.23
N THR A 288 -21.91 -17.57 -12.36
CA THR A 288 -21.76 -16.85 -13.63
C THR A 288 -23.09 -16.21 -14.08
N CYS A 289 -24.24 -16.85 -13.77
CA CYS A 289 -25.56 -16.34 -14.06
C CYS A 289 -25.95 -15.16 -13.17
N ASP A 290 -25.49 -15.10 -11.91
CA ASP A 290 -25.69 -13.90 -11.07
C ASP A 290 -25.00 -12.69 -11.68
N THR A 291 -23.75 -12.83 -12.14
CA THR A 291 -23.05 -11.73 -12.81
C THR A 291 -23.75 -11.34 -14.10
N TYR A 292 -24.11 -12.32 -14.94
CA TYR A 292 -24.83 -12.08 -16.18
C TYR A 292 -26.13 -11.30 -15.94
N CYS A 293 -26.95 -11.76 -15.01
CA CYS A 293 -28.25 -11.14 -14.75
C CYS A 293 -28.15 -9.77 -14.12
N ARG A 294 -27.12 -9.50 -13.32
CA ARG A 294 -26.81 -8.16 -12.84
C ARG A 294 -26.47 -7.20 -13.99
N ILE A 295 -25.67 -7.65 -14.95
CA ILE A 295 -25.27 -6.87 -16.13
C ILE A 295 -26.45 -6.63 -17.06
N MET A 296 -27.29 -7.64 -17.27
CA MET A 296 -28.51 -7.53 -18.07
C MET A 296 -29.52 -6.60 -17.40
N ALA A 297 -29.68 -6.66 -16.08
CA ALA A 297 -30.55 -5.74 -15.36
C ALA A 297 -30.05 -4.28 -15.46
N SER A 298 -28.74 -4.04 -15.37
CA SER A 298 -28.17 -2.69 -15.41
C SER A 298 -28.13 -2.10 -16.82
N SER A 299 -27.88 -2.92 -17.83
CA SER A 299 -27.59 -2.47 -19.20
C SER A 299 -28.77 -2.68 -20.15
N CYS A 300 -29.63 -3.66 -19.84
CA CYS A 300 -30.63 -4.23 -20.73
C CYS A 300 -31.93 -4.53 -19.97
N SER A 301 -32.38 -3.59 -19.14
CA SER A 301 -33.50 -3.76 -18.21
C SER A 301 -34.84 -4.18 -18.84
N GLU A 302 -34.96 -4.19 -20.16
CA GLU A 302 -36.15 -4.62 -20.91
C GLU A 302 -36.03 -6.06 -21.47
N THR A 303 -34.86 -6.71 -21.40
CA THR A 303 -34.64 -8.04 -21.97
C THR A 303 -35.33 -9.15 -21.17
N TYR A 304 -35.31 -9.04 -19.84
CA TYR A 304 -35.94 -10.01 -18.94
C TYR A 304 -36.99 -9.30 -18.07
N GLU A 305 -38.10 -9.98 -17.80
CA GLU A 305 -39.18 -9.45 -16.97
C GLU A 305 -38.72 -9.21 -15.53
N ASP A 306 -37.91 -10.12 -15.01
CA ASP A 306 -37.30 -10.06 -13.68
C ASP A 306 -36.00 -10.90 -13.62
N ASP A 307 -35.34 -10.86 -12.46
CA ASP A 307 -34.11 -11.61 -12.20
C ASP A 307 -34.31 -13.13 -12.35
N ALA A 308 -35.45 -13.66 -11.92
CA ALA A 308 -35.75 -15.09 -12.03
C ALA A 308 -35.87 -15.55 -13.50
N ALA A 309 -36.49 -14.73 -14.35
CA ALA A 309 -36.56 -14.98 -15.80
C ALA A 309 -35.17 -14.94 -16.44
N CYS A 310 -34.31 -14.03 -16.00
CA CYS A 310 -32.93 -13.98 -16.47
C CYS A 310 -32.13 -15.21 -16.04
N GLN A 311 -32.20 -15.60 -14.77
CA GLN A 311 -31.49 -16.76 -14.22
C GLN A 311 -31.89 -18.04 -14.97
N ALA A 312 -33.19 -18.25 -15.17
CA ALA A 312 -33.69 -19.41 -15.92
C ALA A 312 -33.21 -19.43 -17.39
N ALA A 313 -33.05 -18.25 -18.01
CA ALA A 313 -32.50 -18.15 -19.37
C ALA A 313 -31.00 -18.46 -19.38
N CYS A 314 -30.25 -17.95 -18.40
CA CYS A 314 -28.82 -18.17 -18.28
C CYS A 314 -28.48 -19.64 -18.02
N GLU A 315 -29.16 -20.30 -17.08
CA GLU A 315 -28.97 -21.73 -16.77
C GLU A 315 -29.26 -22.65 -17.98
N GLY A 316 -30.10 -22.19 -18.91
CA GLY A 316 -30.46 -22.91 -20.13
C GLY A 316 -29.54 -22.66 -21.33
N ALA A 317 -28.67 -21.65 -21.25
CA ALA A 317 -27.82 -21.24 -22.36
C ALA A 317 -26.44 -21.91 -22.30
N ASP A 318 -25.81 -22.03 -23.48
CA ASP A 318 -24.41 -22.50 -23.56
C ASP A 318 -23.50 -21.38 -23.04
N PRO A 319 -22.62 -21.61 -22.05
CA PRO A 319 -21.72 -20.58 -21.52
C PRO A 319 -20.89 -19.89 -22.60
N THR A 320 -20.53 -20.59 -23.67
CA THR A 320 -19.78 -20.01 -24.81
C THR A 320 -20.59 -19.03 -25.64
N THR A 321 -21.92 -19.07 -25.53
CA THR A 321 -22.83 -18.12 -26.21
C THR A 321 -23.14 -16.90 -25.35
N LEU A 322 -23.16 -17.06 -24.03
CA LEU A 322 -23.40 -15.95 -23.09
C LEU A 322 -22.16 -15.08 -22.90
N PHE A 323 -20.97 -15.68 -22.94
CA PHE A 323 -19.70 -15.02 -22.60
C PHE A 323 -18.69 -15.16 -23.74
N PRO A 324 -18.90 -14.50 -24.89
CA PRO A 324 -17.91 -14.48 -25.95
C PRO A 324 -16.63 -13.79 -25.45
N ALA A 325 -15.47 -14.30 -25.87
CA ALA A 325 -14.16 -13.78 -25.49
C ALA A 325 -13.96 -12.28 -25.81
N ASP A 326 -14.74 -11.75 -26.77
CA ASP A 326 -14.94 -10.32 -26.99
C ASP A 326 -16.41 -10.00 -26.68
N PRO A 327 -16.76 -9.45 -25.51
CA PRO A 327 -18.12 -9.03 -25.24
C PRO A 327 -18.50 -7.94 -26.26
N PRO A 328 -19.54 -8.15 -27.08
CA PRO A 328 -19.96 -7.12 -28.02
C PRO A 328 -20.32 -5.86 -27.26
N HIS A 329 -19.93 -4.69 -27.80
CA HIS A 329 -20.34 -3.40 -27.26
C HIS A 329 -21.87 -3.22 -27.17
N ASP A 330 -22.65 -4.10 -27.82
CA ASP A 330 -24.09 -4.27 -27.63
C ASP A 330 -24.35 -5.49 -26.72
N VAL A 331 -24.34 -5.25 -25.41
CA VAL A 331 -24.54 -6.27 -24.36
C VAL A 331 -25.98 -6.81 -24.31
N CYS A 332 -26.90 -6.25 -25.10
CA CYS A 332 -28.35 -6.50 -25.00
C CYS A 332 -28.92 -7.48 -26.03
N MET A 333 -28.12 -8.41 -26.57
CA MET A 333 -28.66 -9.47 -27.42
C MET A 333 -29.18 -10.64 -26.55
N PRO A 334 -30.43 -11.09 -26.77
CA PRO A 334 -31.02 -12.23 -26.06
C PRO A 334 -30.49 -13.58 -26.54
#